data_AF-A0A966D5P2-F1
#
_entry.id   AF-A0A966D5P2-F1
#
_cell.length_a   1.000
_cell.length_b   1.000
_cell.length_c   1.000
_cell.angle_alpha   90.00
_cell.angle_beta   90.00
_cell.angle_gamma   90.00
#
_symmetry.space_group_name_H-M   'P 1'
#
loop_
_entity.id
_entity.type
_entity.pdbx_description
1 polymer ?
#
loop_
_entity_poly.entity_id
_entity_poly.type
_entity_poly.pdbx_seq_one_letter_code
_entity_poly.pdbx_strand_id
1 'polypeptide(L)'
;MAKTLVSNAFSLNMVEESNYGICVETVSLDDVVNAMPKSVIGHKELADSLASSWEGFVFNRESVTLGLLDTLFVIQYSGPRLPEGATSLPEGAKVKYLKITFII
;
A
#
# COMPACT_ATOMS: atom_id res chain seq x y z
N MET A 1 3.06 -1.82 19.38
CA MET A 1 4.11 -1.02 18.72
C MET A 1 3.51 -0.41 17.47
N ALA A 2 3.93 0.80 17.09
CA ALA A 2 3.53 1.42 15.83
C ALA A 2 3.94 0.54 14.64
N LYS A 3 3.03 0.30 13.71
CA LYS A 3 3.29 -0.45 12.47
C LYS A 3 3.53 0.53 11.33
N THR A 4 4.49 0.21 10.48
CA THR A 4 4.68 0.84 9.17
C THR A 4 4.44 -0.23 8.12
N LEU A 5 3.36 -0.09 7.35
CA LEU A 5 2.89 -1.11 6.41
C LEU A 5 2.81 -0.56 4.99
N VAL A 6 2.83 -1.45 3.99
CA VAL A 6 2.50 -1.11 2.60
C VAL A 6 1.45 -2.06 2.03
N SER A 7 0.41 -1.53 1.39
CA SER A 7 -0.68 -2.31 0.80
C SER A 7 -1.04 -1.81 -0.60
N ASN A 8 -1.83 -2.60 -1.33
CA ASN A 8 -2.40 -2.22 -2.63
C ASN A 8 -3.69 -1.40 -2.52
N ALA A 9 -4.28 -1.31 -1.33
CA ALA A 9 -5.50 -0.56 -1.08
C ALA A 9 -5.60 -0.12 0.39
N PHE A 10 -6.43 0.89 0.63
CA PHE A 10 -6.93 1.22 1.96
C PHE A 10 -8.42 0.88 2.04
N SER A 11 -8.84 0.33 3.17
CA SER A 11 -10.24 0.02 3.47
C SER A 11 -10.56 0.52 4.87
N LEU A 12 -11.76 1.07 5.06
CA LEU A 12 -12.22 1.46 6.41
C LEU A 12 -12.30 0.26 7.36
N ASN A 13 -12.45 -0.96 6.84
CA ASN A 13 -12.36 -2.19 7.66
C ASN A 13 -10.96 -2.43 8.25
N MET A 14 -9.96 -1.68 7.80
CA MET A 14 -8.61 -1.72 8.37
C MET A 14 -8.47 -0.78 9.56
N VAL A 15 -9.44 0.08 9.89
CA VAL A 15 -9.33 1.06 10.97
C VAL A 15 -9.98 0.49 12.23
N GLU A 16 -9.31 0.62 13.38
CA GLU A 16 -9.92 0.27 14.66
C GLU A 16 -11.15 1.13 14.97
N GLU A 17 -12.08 0.62 15.79
CA GLU A 17 -13.26 1.38 16.20
C GLU A 17 -12.84 2.60 17.03
N SER A 18 -12.78 3.77 16.38
CA SER A 18 -12.32 5.02 16.97
C SER A 18 -12.79 6.23 16.15
N ASN A 19 -12.66 7.42 16.73
CA ASN A 19 -13.00 8.69 16.07
C ASN A 19 -11.72 9.38 15.59
N TYR A 20 -11.18 8.92 14.46
CA TYR A 20 -9.98 9.50 13.85
C TYR A 20 -10.30 10.29 12.59
N GLY A 21 -9.61 11.41 12.42
CA GLY A 21 -9.37 11.98 11.10
C GLY A 21 -8.35 11.13 10.33
N ILE A 22 -8.53 11.00 9.02
CA ILE A 22 -7.60 10.30 8.14
C ILE A 22 -6.89 11.35 7.29
N CYS A 23 -5.56 11.41 7.40
CA CYS A 23 -4.73 12.22 6.53
C CYS A 23 -4.20 11.35 5.39
N VAL A 24 -4.27 11.87 4.16
CA VAL A 24 -3.75 11.20 2.97
C VAL A 24 -2.80 12.14 2.25
N GLU A 25 -1.55 11.72 2.12
CA GLU A 25 -0.48 12.48 1.47
C GLU A 25 -0.01 11.72 0.23
N THR A 26 0.30 12.44 -0.86
CA THR A 26 1.04 11.84 -1.98
C THR A 26 2.53 11.87 -1.65
N VAL A 27 3.20 10.74 -1.82
CA VAL A 27 4.63 10.58 -1.52
C VAL A 27 5.36 10.00 -2.73
N SER A 28 6.70 10.01 -2.68
CA SER A 28 7.55 9.36 -3.68
C SER A 28 7.77 7.89 -3.38
N LEU A 29 8.30 7.13 -4.34
CA LEU A 29 8.76 5.76 -4.10
C LEU A 29 9.88 5.73 -3.04
N ASP A 30 10.80 6.69 -3.08
CA ASP A 30 11.92 6.77 -2.14
C ASP A 30 11.43 6.94 -0.70
N ASP A 31 10.37 7.73 -0.46
CA ASP A 31 9.74 7.86 0.86
C ASP A 31 9.21 6.52 1.39
N VAL A 32 8.63 5.70 0.51
CA VAL A 32 8.14 4.37 0.85
C VAL A 32 9.31 3.45 1.20
N VAL A 33 10.33 3.40 0.34
CA VAL A 33 11.51 2.53 0.52
C VAL A 33 12.27 2.89 1.79
N ASN A 34 12.52 4.18 2.03
CA ASN A 34 13.23 4.66 3.22
C ASN A 34 12.50 4.34 4.53
N ALA A 35 11.17 4.24 4.50
CA ALA A 35 10.38 3.84 5.66
C ALA A 35 10.44 2.33 5.96
N MET A 36 10.99 1.51 5.03
CA MET A 36 11.11 0.06 5.12
C MET A 36 9.83 -0.64 5.65
N PRO A 37 8.64 -0.36 5.06
CA PRO A 37 7.39 -0.91 5.55
C PRO A 37 7.30 -2.42 5.36
N LYS A 38 6.56 -3.08 6.25
CA LYS A 38 6.14 -4.48 6.04
C LYS A 38 5.05 -4.55 4.97
N SER A 39 5.24 -5.37 3.94
CA SER A 39 4.19 -5.58 2.93
C SER A 39 3.01 -6.37 3.48
N VAL A 40 1.82 -5.87 3.14
CA VAL A 40 0.50 -6.51 3.30
C VAL A 40 -0.30 -6.37 1.99
N ILE A 41 0.41 -6.43 0.86
CA ILE A 41 -0.19 -6.40 -0.49
C ILE A 41 -0.97 -7.69 -0.71
N GLY A 42 -2.28 -7.58 -0.90
CA GLY A 42 -3.20 -8.70 -1.10
C GLY A 42 -3.43 -9.08 -2.58
N HIS A 43 -2.77 -8.42 -3.53
CA HIS A 43 -2.90 -8.69 -4.97
C HIS A 43 -1.57 -9.17 -5.54
N LYS A 44 -1.50 -10.45 -5.92
CA LYS A 44 -0.25 -11.11 -6.32
C LYS A 44 0.36 -10.49 -7.58
N GLU A 45 -0.42 -10.35 -8.64
CA GLU A 45 0.06 -9.81 -9.93
C GLU A 45 0.55 -8.37 -9.80
N LEU A 46 -0.05 -7.58 -8.91
CA LEU A 46 0.41 -6.23 -8.63
C LEU A 46 1.76 -6.26 -7.90
N ALA A 47 1.92 -7.12 -6.89
CA ALA A 47 3.21 -7.29 -6.20
C ALA A 47 4.30 -7.72 -7.19
N ASP A 48 4.03 -8.75 -8.01
CA ASP A 48 4.96 -9.26 -9.01
C ASP A 48 5.34 -8.17 -10.03
N SER A 49 4.37 -7.36 -10.47
CA SER A 49 4.60 -6.25 -11.41
C SER A 49 5.41 -5.08 -10.83
N LEU A 50 5.53 -5.00 -9.50
CA LEU A 50 6.23 -3.93 -8.80
C LEU A 50 7.57 -4.37 -8.19
N ALA A 51 7.86 -5.67 -8.17
CA ALA A 51 9.05 -6.23 -7.56
C ALA A 51 10.36 -5.66 -8.14
N SER A 52 10.36 -5.19 -9.39
CA SER A 52 11.50 -4.50 -10.02
C SER A 52 11.75 -3.09 -9.49
N SER A 53 10.75 -2.45 -8.88
CA SER A 53 10.86 -1.12 -8.28
C SER A 53 11.43 -1.16 -6.87
N TRP A 54 11.02 -2.16 -6.08
CA TRP A 54 11.57 -2.43 -4.75
C TRP A 54 11.28 -3.87 -4.33
N GLU A 55 12.28 -4.58 -3.81
CA GLU A 55 12.16 -5.99 -3.39
C GLU A 55 11.18 -6.20 -2.23
N GLY A 56 10.87 -5.14 -1.47
CA GLY A 56 9.90 -5.19 -0.38
C GLY A 56 8.44 -5.27 -0.83
N PHE A 57 8.13 -5.05 -2.10
CA PHE A 57 6.77 -5.20 -2.65
C PHE A 57 6.42 -6.67 -2.89
N VAL A 58 6.25 -7.41 -1.79
CA VAL A 58 5.92 -8.84 -1.82
C VAL A 58 4.43 -9.09 -1.59
N PHE A 59 3.87 -10.12 -2.21
CA PHE A 59 2.52 -10.56 -1.91
C PHE A 59 2.44 -11.10 -0.47
N ASN A 60 1.57 -10.49 0.34
CA ASN A 60 1.26 -10.94 1.68
C ASN A 60 -0.19 -10.54 2.02
N ARG A 61 -1.12 -11.49 1.91
CA ARG A 61 -2.54 -11.26 2.18
C ARG A 61 -2.85 -11.41 3.68
N GLU A 62 -2.42 -10.41 4.45
CA GLU A 62 -2.62 -10.34 5.89
C GLU A 62 -3.76 -9.34 6.22
N SER A 63 -4.66 -9.74 7.12
CA SER A 63 -5.66 -8.82 7.68
C SER A 63 -5.00 -7.92 8.72
N VAL A 64 -5.17 -6.62 8.60
CA VAL A 64 -4.56 -5.63 9.51
C VAL A 64 -5.62 -4.70 10.08
N THR A 65 -5.38 -4.29 11.32
CA THR A 65 -6.10 -3.22 12.00
C THR A 65 -5.11 -2.09 12.25
N LEU A 66 -5.48 -0.85 11.99
CA LEU A 66 -4.67 0.37 12.03
C LEU A 66 -5.23 1.31 13.09
N GLY A 67 -4.35 1.89 13.89
CA GLY A 67 -4.68 2.89 14.91
C GLY A 67 -3.84 4.14 14.80
N LEU A 68 -3.98 5.04 15.79
CA LEU A 68 -3.45 6.40 15.76
C LEU A 68 -1.94 6.52 15.45
N LEU A 69 -1.15 5.54 15.88
CA LEU A 69 0.31 5.56 15.75
C LEU A 69 0.82 4.81 14.51
N ASP A 70 -0.07 4.21 13.72
CA ASP A 70 0.29 3.41 12.56
C ASP A 70 0.43 4.27 11.30
N THR A 71 1.29 3.83 10.39
CA THR A 71 1.43 4.41 9.05
C THR A 71 1.16 3.34 8.01
N LEU A 72 0.30 3.64 7.04
CA LEU A 72 0.07 2.80 5.89
C LEU A 72 0.50 3.52 4.61
N PHE A 73 1.42 2.94 3.87
CA PHE A 73 1.66 3.29 2.48
C PHE A 73 0.72 2.51 1.58
N VAL A 74 0.11 3.20 0.61
CA VAL A 74 -0.79 2.58 -0.37
C VAL A 74 -0.20 2.77 -1.76
N ILE A 75 -0.01 1.64 -2.45
CA ILE A 75 0.35 1.60 -3.85
C ILE A 75 -0.96 1.58 -4.64
N GLN A 76 -1.45 2.76 -4.97
CA GLN A 76 -2.69 2.91 -5.71
C GLN A 76 -2.42 2.68 -7.19
N TYR A 77 -2.77 1.48 -7.65
CA TYR A 77 -2.84 1.15 -9.07
C TYR A 77 -4.09 1.79 -9.70
N SER A 78 -3.94 2.37 -10.90
CA SER A 78 -5.03 2.83 -11.75
C SER A 78 -4.71 2.46 -13.20
N GLY A 79 -5.57 1.64 -13.80
CA GLY A 79 -5.34 1.11 -15.14
C GLY A 79 -6.34 0.00 -15.47
N PRO A 80 -6.17 -0.67 -16.62
CA PRO A 80 -6.96 -1.85 -16.97
C PRO A 80 -6.76 -2.96 -15.93
N ARG A 81 -7.66 -3.94 -15.90
CA ARG A 81 -7.48 -5.11 -15.04
C ARG A 81 -6.14 -5.78 -15.35
N LEU A 82 -5.37 -6.11 -14.32
CA LEU A 82 -4.14 -6.89 -14.49
C LEU A 82 -4.50 -8.30 -14.99
N PRO A 83 -3.88 -8.76 -16.10
CA PRO A 83 -4.00 -10.15 -16.54
C PRO A 83 -3.51 -11.11 -15.46
N GLU A 84 -4.03 -12.34 -15.47
CA GLU A 84 -3.50 -13.40 -14.62
C GLU A 84 -2.03 -13.66 -14.95
N GLY A 85 -1.17 -13.72 -13.92
CA GLY A 85 0.27 -13.91 -14.10
C GLY A 85 1.04 -12.69 -14.62
N ALA A 86 0.45 -11.49 -14.61
CA ALA A 86 1.17 -10.27 -15.00
C ALA A 86 2.38 -10.00 -14.10
N THR A 87 3.54 -9.78 -14.72
CA THR A 87 4.81 -9.41 -14.08
C THR A 87 5.27 -8.01 -14.49
N SER A 88 4.42 -7.28 -15.20
CA SER A 88 4.65 -5.90 -15.62
C SER A 88 3.32 -5.16 -15.70
N LEU A 89 3.38 -3.83 -15.52
CA LEU A 89 2.21 -2.98 -15.61
C LEU A 89 1.78 -2.82 -17.09
N PRO A 90 0.47 -2.90 -17.40
CA PRO A 90 -0.04 -2.64 -18.73
C PRO A 90 0.28 -1.23 -19.24
N GLU A 91 0.30 -1.05 -20.55
CA GLU A 91 0.46 0.28 -21.15
C GLU A 91 -0.62 1.25 -20.64
N GLY A 92 -0.19 2.46 -20.27
CA GLY A 92 -1.07 3.51 -19.72
C GLY A 92 -1.47 3.31 -18.26
N ALA A 93 -1.08 2.21 -17.61
CA ALA A 93 -1.27 2.04 -16.17
C ALA A 93 -0.43 3.05 -15.38
N LYS A 94 -0.98 3.50 -14.25
CA LYS A 94 -0.35 4.45 -13.34
C LYS A 94 -0.32 3.88 -11.94
N VAL A 95 0.77 4.16 -11.25
CA VAL A 95 0.94 3.87 -9.83
C VAL A 95 1.13 5.20 -9.11
N LYS A 96 0.37 5.40 -8.03
CA LYS A 96 0.57 6.49 -7.08
C LYS A 96 0.94 5.90 -5.74
N TYR A 97 1.90 6.53 -5.06
CA TYR A 97 2.25 6.20 -3.69
C TYR A 97 1.56 7.20 -2.77
N LEU A 98 0.75 6.67 -1.86
CA LEU A 98 0.04 7.47 -0.87
C LEU A 98 0.52 7.06 0.51
N LYS A 99 0.57 8.01 1.44
CA LYS A 99 0.80 7.76 2.85
C LYS A 99 -0.47 8.11 3.62
N ILE A 100 -0.90 7.19 4.47
CA ILE A 100 -2.08 7.31 5.31
C ILE A 100 -1.63 7.33 6.77
N THR A 101 -2.09 8.35 7.49
CA THR A 101 -1.90 8.52 8.93
C THR A 101 -3.22 8.96 9.57
N PHE A 102 -3.29 8.86 10.89
CA PHE A 102 -4.49 9.11 11.68
C PHE A 102 -4.27 10.29 12.64
N ILE A 103 -5.30 11.11 12.83
CA ILE A 103 -5.30 12.27 13.72
C ILE A 103 -6.56 12.27 14.60
N ILE A 104 -6.56 13.05 15.67
CA ILE A 104 -7.73 13.30 16.55
C ILE A 104 -8.30 14.68 16.23
#